data_AF-A0A7K0FF85-F1
#
_entry.id   AF-A0A7K0FF85-F1
#
_cell.length_a   1.000
_cell.length_b   1.000
_cell.length_c   1.000
_cell.angle_alpha   90.00
_cell.angle_beta   90.00
_cell.angle_gamma   90.00
#
_symmetry.space_group_name_H-M   'P 1'
#
loop_
_entity.id
_entity.type
_entity.pdbx_description
1 polymer ?
#
loop_
_entity_poly.entity_id
_entity_poly.type
_entity_poly.pdbx_seq_one_letter_code
_entity_poly.pdbx_strand_id
1 'polypeptide(L)'
;MLDYIETVTDFLIENFHPSNPESANIKLNTDQILNFLFRTFPAGCISDYDLNEILISLNYKRYTYVVESYCEIEKGESTIYEIRKNLEVGWCLKTDLNLKSQEVEKLE
;
A
#
# COMPACT_ATOMS: atom_id res chain seq x y z
N MET A 1 -17.37 -9.78 -21.99
CA MET A 1 -17.19 -8.81 -20.90
C MET A 1 -16.00 -9.34 -20.11
N LEU A 2 -14.91 -8.60 -19.98
CA LEU A 2 -13.77 -9.04 -19.18
C LEU A 2 -14.24 -9.12 -17.73
N ASP A 3 -14.02 -10.25 -17.08
CA ASP A 3 -14.25 -10.36 -15.65
C ASP A 3 -13.06 -9.74 -14.92
N TYR A 4 -13.21 -8.47 -14.55
CA TYR A 4 -12.18 -7.74 -13.83
C TYR A 4 -12.00 -8.26 -12.40
N ILE A 5 -13.00 -8.94 -11.81
CA ILE A 5 -12.87 -9.54 -10.48
C ILE A 5 -11.85 -10.68 -10.55
N GLU A 6 -12.01 -11.59 -11.50
CA GLU A 6 -11.08 -12.70 -11.73
C GLU A 6 -9.68 -12.18 -12.07
N THR A 7 -9.59 -11.24 -13.02
CA THR A 7 -8.30 -10.68 -13.47
C THR A 7 -7.54 -9.98 -12.34
N VAL A 8 -8.24 -9.19 -11.50
CA VAL A 8 -7.62 -8.54 -10.34
C VAL A 8 -7.20 -9.57 -9.29
N THR A 9 -8.01 -10.61 -9.08
CA THR A 9 -7.70 -11.66 -8.12
C THR A 9 -6.41 -12.39 -8.52
N ASP A 10 -6.30 -12.80 -9.77
CA ASP A 10 -5.10 -13.45 -10.31
C ASP A 10 -3.88 -12.53 -10.18
N PHE A 11 -4.03 -11.26 -10.55
CA PHE A 11 -2.96 -10.27 -10.40
C PHE A 11 -2.49 -10.14 -8.94
N LEU A 12 -3.41 -10.11 -7.98
CA LEU A 12 -3.06 -10.04 -6.55
C LEU A 12 -2.33 -11.30 -6.07
N ILE A 13 -2.75 -12.49 -6.52
CA ILE A 13 -2.12 -13.77 -6.19
C ILE A 13 -0.69 -13.83 -6.74
N GLU A 14 -0.49 -13.41 -7.99
CA GLU A 14 0.80 -13.48 -8.66
C GLU A 14 1.84 -12.53 -8.08
N ASN A 15 1.41 -11.37 -7.57
CA ASN A 15 2.33 -10.29 -7.18
C ASN A 15 2.48 -10.13 -5.67
N PHE A 16 1.52 -10.63 -4.87
CA PHE A 16 1.47 -10.39 -3.43
C PHE A 16 1.05 -11.61 -2.63
N HIS A 17 1.51 -11.66 -1.39
CA HIS A 17 1.11 -12.65 -0.40
C HIS A 17 0.59 -12.00 0.89
N PRO A 18 -0.39 -12.63 1.56
CA PRO A 18 -0.85 -12.21 2.88
C PRO A 18 0.31 -12.18 3.87
N SER A 19 0.35 -11.13 4.69
CA SER A 19 1.38 -10.93 5.69
C SER A 19 0.82 -10.26 6.95
N ASN A 20 1.71 -9.83 7.84
CA ASN A 20 1.40 -9.19 9.11
C ASN A 20 2.22 -7.89 9.28
N PRO A 21 1.92 -7.05 10.28
CA PRO A 21 2.60 -5.76 10.44
C PRO A 21 4.12 -5.82 10.61
N GLU A 22 4.67 -6.95 11.05
CA GLU A 22 6.09 -7.14 11.33
C GLU A 22 6.87 -7.58 10.08
N SER A 23 6.24 -8.34 9.20
CA SER A 23 6.89 -8.97 8.04
C SER A 23 6.49 -8.40 6.68
N ALA A 24 5.47 -7.55 6.63
CA ALA A 24 5.03 -6.89 5.42
C ALA A 24 6.01 -5.79 4.99
N ASN A 25 6.33 -5.76 3.70
CA ASN A 25 7.06 -4.66 3.07
C ASN A 25 6.12 -3.64 2.41
N ILE A 26 4.82 -3.94 2.34
CA ILE A 26 3.78 -3.03 1.87
C ILE A 26 2.64 -3.02 2.90
N LYS A 27 2.26 -1.83 3.37
CA LYS A 27 1.14 -1.60 4.27
C LYS A 27 0.25 -0.54 3.64
N LEU A 28 -0.98 -0.91 3.28
CA LEU A 28 -1.90 -0.03 2.58
C LEU A 28 -3.32 -0.17 3.14
N ASN A 29 -4.06 0.93 3.20
CA ASN A 29 -5.50 0.88 3.39
C ASN A 29 -6.22 0.51 2.07
N THR A 30 -7.52 0.23 2.14
CA THR A 30 -8.30 -0.23 0.96
C THR A 30 -8.26 0.78 -0.18
N ASP A 31 -8.39 2.09 0.11
CA ASP A 31 -8.37 3.14 -0.91
C ASP A 31 -7.03 3.22 -1.63
N GLN A 32 -5.93 3.04 -0.90
CA GLN A 32 -4.59 3.01 -1.49
C GLN A 32 -4.40 1.81 -2.42
N ILE A 33 -4.93 0.63 -2.07
CA ILE A 33 -4.88 -0.55 -2.94
C ILE A 33 -5.72 -0.33 -4.19
N LEU A 34 -6.94 0.21 -4.07
CA LEU A 34 -7.77 0.56 -5.24
C LEU A 34 -7.04 1.54 -6.16
N ASN A 35 -6.48 2.61 -5.60
CA ASN A 35 -5.72 3.59 -6.37
C ASN A 35 -4.50 2.97 -7.06
N PHE A 36 -3.86 1.97 -6.45
CA PHE A 36 -2.79 1.21 -7.08
C PHE A 36 -3.33 0.36 -8.23
N LEU A 37 -4.40 -0.40 -8.02
CA LEU A 37 -5.02 -1.24 -9.05
C LEU A 37 -5.49 -0.41 -10.25
N PHE A 38 -6.04 0.79 -10.04
CA PHE A 38 -6.48 1.69 -11.12
C PHE A 38 -5.35 2.35 -11.90
N ARG A 39 -4.08 2.14 -11.52
CA ARG A 39 -2.92 2.47 -12.37
C ARG A 39 -2.62 1.38 -13.39
N THR A 40 -3.11 0.16 -13.15
CA THR A 40 -2.89 -1.03 -14.00
C THR A 40 -4.17 -1.40 -14.77
N PHE A 41 -5.32 -1.25 -14.14
CA PHE A 41 -6.64 -1.59 -14.67
C PHE A 41 -7.50 -0.33 -14.87
N PRO A 42 -8.58 -0.39 -15.67
CA PRO A 42 -9.50 0.74 -15.82
C PRO A 42 -10.05 1.23 -14.47
N ALA A 43 -10.10 2.54 -14.28
CA ALA A 43 -10.63 3.13 -13.06
C ALA A 43 -12.09 2.69 -12.81
N GLY A 44 -12.40 2.27 -11.59
CA GLY A 44 -13.73 1.79 -11.22
C GLY A 44 -14.09 0.40 -11.76
N CYS A 45 -13.10 -0.40 -12.20
CA CYS A 45 -13.36 -1.78 -12.65
C CYS A 45 -13.79 -2.74 -11.52
N ILE A 46 -13.53 -2.37 -10.27
CA ILE A 46 -13.97 -3.06 -9.05
C ILE A 46 -14.33 -2.00 -8.00
N SER A 47 -15.23 -2.34 -7.07
CA SER A 47 -15.52 -1.50 -5.91
C SER A 47 -14.60 -1.80 -4.72
N ASP A 48 -14.67 -0.95 -3.70
CA ASP A 48 -14.05 -1.22 -2.40
C ASP A 48 -14.63 -2.48 -1.75
N TYR A 49 -15.94 -2.71 -1.86
CA TYR A 49 -16.59 -3.94 -1.39
C TYR A 49 -16.01 -5.18 -2.06
N ASP A 50 -15.91 -5.17 -3.40
CA ASP A 50 -15.35 -6.30 -4.16
C ASP A 50 -13.91 -6.57 -3.75
N LEU A 51 -13.09 -5.52 -3.63
CA LEU A 51 -11.70 -5.67 -3.19
C LEU A 51 -11.59 -6.25 -1.78
N ASN A 52 -12.45 -5.82 -0.85
CA ASN A 52 -12.48 -6.38 0.51
C ASN A 52 -12.78 -7.89 0.47
N GLU A 53 -13.78 -8.33 -0.29
CA GLU A 53 -14.14 -9.74 -0.43
C GLU A 53 -13.01 -10.55 -1.07
N ILE A 54 -12.37 -10.04 -2.13
CA ILE A 54 -11.21 -10.67 -2.76
C ILE A 54 -10.10 -10.85 -1.72
N LEU A 55 -9.70 -9.79 -1.00
CA LEU A 55 -8.62 -9.86 -0.02
C LEU A 55 -8.94 -10.84 1.12
N ILE A 56 -10.18 -10.86 1.63
CA ILE A 56 -10.61 -11.84 2.65
C ILE A 56 -10.54 -13.27 2.10
N SER A 57 -11.01 -13.50 0.87
CA SER A 57 -10.98 -14.81 0.21
C SER A 57 -9.54 -15.33 0.00
N LEU A 58 -8.60 -14.40 -0.23
CA LEU A 58 -7.16 -14.66 -0.32
C LEU A 58 -6.47 -14.75 1.04
N ASN A 59 -7.24 -14.83 2.13
CA ASN A 59 -6.76 -14.97 3.51
C ASN A 59 -5.94 -13.77 4.04
N TYR A 60 -6.15 -12.58 3.46
CA TYR A 60 -5.66 -11.35 4.07
C TYR A 60 -6.49 -10.98 5.29
N LYS A 61 -5.85 -10.31 6.25
CA LYS A 61 -6.49 -9.79 7.45
C LYS A 61 -6.24 -8.30 7.57
N ARG A 62 -7.20 -7.60 8.17
CA ARG A 62 -6.98 -6.21 8.57
C ARG A 62 -6.13 -6.16 9.82
N TYR A 63 -5.16 -5.27 9.81
CA TYR A 63 -4.30 -4.98 10.94
C TYR A 63 -4.29 -3.48 11.22
N THR A 64 -4.14 -3.14 12.50
CA THR A 64 -3.75 -1.81 12.91
C THR A 64 -2.23 -1.72 12.90
N TYR A 65 -1.67 -0.71 12.23
CA TYR A 65 -0.23 -0.48 12.19
C TYR A 65 0.09 1.01 12.31
N VAL A 66 1.32 1.30 12.74
CA VAL A 66 1.81 2.67 12.83
C VAL A 66 2.33 3.10 11.46
N VAL A 67 1.89 4.28 11.03
CA VAL A 67 2.40 4.99 9.85
C VAL A 67 3.12 6.24 10.33
N GLU A 68 4.30 6.48 9.76
CA GLU A 68 5.12 7.65 10.05
C GLU A 68 5.04 8.62 8.88
N SER A 69 4.71 9.88 9.17
CA SER A 69 4.72 10.97 8.20
C SER A 69 5.74 12.03 8.63
N TYR A 70 6.52 12.52 7.69
CA TYR A 70 7.51 13.56 7.91
C TYR A 70 6.89 14.91 7.60
N CYS A 71 7.02 15.85 8.52
CA CYS A 71 6.62 17.23 8.28
C CYS A 71 7.77 18.17 8.63
N GLU A 72 7.96 19.16 7.78
CA GLU A 72 8.91 20.24 8.00
C GLU A 72 8.22 21.32 8.85
N ILE A 73 8.87 21.74 9.93
CA ILE A 73 8.36 22.76 10.83
C ILE A 73 9.43 23.83 11.00
N GLU A 74 9.04 25.08 10.81
CA GLU A 74 9.88 26.24 11.13
C GLU A 74 9.80 26.53 12.63
N LYS A 75 10.95 26.51 13.30
CA LYS A 75 11.07 26.83 14.73
C LYS A 75 12.09 27.95 14.90
N GLY A 76 11.60 29.19 14.81
CA GLY A 76 12.45 30.38 14.81
C GLY A 76 13.23 30.49 13.50
N GLU A 77 14.57 30.55 13.57
CA GLU A 77 15.45 30.60 12.39
C GLU A 77 15.89 29.21 11.90
N SER A 78 15.37 28.13 12.49
CA SER A 78 15.75 26.76 12.12
C SER A 78 14.57 25.96 11.56
N THR A 79 14.83 25.20 10.51
CA THR A 79 13.96 24.15 10.00
C THR A 79 14.23 22.84 10.76
N ILE A 80 13.18 22.23 11.32
CA ILE A 80 13.25 20.91 11.92
C ILE A 80 12.31 19.93 11.21
N TYR A 81 12.69 18.66 11.14
CA TYR A 81 11.81 17.58 10.67
C TYR A 81 11.14 16.92 11.86
N GLU A 82 9.81 17.01 11.93
CA GLU A 82 9.00 16.29 12.92
C GLU A 82 8.45 15.01 12.30
N ILE A 83 8.71 13.88 12.97
CA ILE A 83 8.11 12.58 12.63
C ILE A 83 6.80 12.45 13.40
N ARG A 84 5.69 12.50 12.67
CA ARG A 84 4.36 12.24 13.23
C ARG A 84 4.00 10.78 13.05
N LYS A 85 3.53 10.15 14.11
CA LYS A 85 3.09 8.75 14.11
C LYS A 85 1.58 8.70 14.23
N ASN A 86 0.93 8.03 13.29
CA ASN A 86 -0.51 7.80 13.29
C ASN A 86 -0.80 6.30 13.28
N LEU A 87 -1.95 5.91 13.82
CA LEU A 87 -2.46 4.54 13.66
C LEU A 87 -3.35 4.50 12.43
N GLU A 88 -3.06 3.57 11.52
CA GLU A 88 -3.92 3.25 10.40
C GLU A 88 -4.40 1.81 10.48
N VAL A 89 -5.54 1.55 9.85
CA VAL A 89 -6.10 0.20 9.68
C VAL A 89 -6.06 -0.13 8.20
N GLY A 90 -5.48 -1.28 7.87
CA GLY A 90 -5.40 -1.71 6.49
C GLY A 90 -4.85 -3.12 6.34
N TRP A 91 -4.27 -3.37 5.18
CA TRP A 91 -3.80 -4.67 4.73
C TRP A 91 -2.28 -4.71 4.74
N CYS A 92 -1.74 -5.86 5.14
CA CYS A 92 -0.32 -6.13 5.17
C CYS A 92 0.02 -7.08 4.01
N LEU A 93 0.66 -6.56 2.97
CA LEU A 93 1.04 -7.29 1.78
C LEU A 93 2.56 -7.54 1.79
N LYS A 94 2.96 -8.70 1.26
CA LYS A 94 4.36 -9.02 1.01
C LYS A 94 4.56 -9.28 -0.47
N THR A 95 5.60 -8.69 -1.04
CA THR A 95 6.03 -8.93 -2.42
C THR A 95 7.54 -9.15 -2.46
N ASP A 96 8.02 -9.91 -3.44
CA ASP A 96 9.45 -10.13 -3.67
C ASP A 96 10.11 -9.00 -4.48
N LEU A 97 9.32 -8.03 -4.95
CA LEU A 97 9.84 -6.85 -5.64
C LEU A 97 10.75 -6.04 -4.71
N ASN A 98 11.88 -5.56 -5.25
CA ASN A 98 12.79 -4.71 -4.50
C ASN A 98 12.23 -3.28 -4.42
N LEU A 99 11.62 -2.96 -3.28
CA LEU A 99 11.03 -1.65 -2.99
C LEU A 99 12.00 -0.69 -2.30
N LYS A 100 13.29 -1.03 -2.20
CA LYS A 100 14.27 -0.17 -1.53
C LYS A 100 14.58 1.05 -2.39
N SER A 101 14.57 2.23 -1.76
CA SER A 101 15.07 3.46 -2.36
C SER A 101 16.55 3.30 -2.73
N GLN A 102 16.90 3.73 -3.94
CA GLN A 102 18.28 3.81 -4.41
C GLN A 102 18.70 5.29 -4.42
N GLU A 103 19.78 5.61 -3.72
CA GLU A 103 20.42 6.92 -3.84
C GLU A 103 21.21 6.96 -5.14
N VAL A 104 20.96 7.97 -5.97
CA VAL A 104 21.72 8.24 -7.18
C VAL A 104 22.38 9.60 -7.05
N GLU A 105 23.69 9.66 -7.27
CA GLU A 105 24.40 10.93 -7.32
C GLU A 105 23.96 11.70 -8.57
N LYS A 106 23.58 12.97 -8.37
CA LYS A 106 23.27 13.87 -9.49
C LYS A 106 24.57 14.23 -10.19
N LEU A 107 24.78 13.71 -11.40
CA LEU A 107 25.86 14.17 -12.27
C LEU A 107 25.57 15.62 -12.68
N GLU A 108 26.54 16.51 -12.43
CA GLU A 108 26.51 17.94 -12.82
C GLU A 108 26.74 18.13 -14.33
#